data_AF-A0A2X0P368-F1
#
_entry.id   AF-A0A2X0P368-F1
#
_cell.length_a   1.000
_cell.length_b   1.000
_cell.length_c   1.000
_cell.angle_alpha   90.00
_cell.angle_beta   90.00
_cell.angle_gamma   90.00
#
_symmetry.space_group_name_H-M   'P 1'
#
loop_
_entity.id
_entity.type
_entity.pdbx_description
1 polymer ?
#
loop_
_entity_poly.entity_id
_entity_poly.type
_entity_poly.pdbx_seq_one_letter_code
_entity_poly.pdbx_strand_id
1 'polypeptide(L)'
;MDSSDPTTPSSPRDPSPLASSITNQLATLQAQLAALQASQPPAATASQPPAAPASAATASQPTAAAAAATTASKVVFPKHARLAGPKSFTNWLRQLWLTLPNQIRGYVLDGVVPPTWTADQLAARDDAAREIIVGSIDSADVSATLDAIPSDDLSAPRIFAALKARFAPNDATRTLELFARLWDFRKMPASVEAYDTWLRKYMAIAQEIRDAKTSLNDVLATHILAMVPSCLDSFRLTFTDEQRAQRKLPELTT
;
A
#
# COMPACT_ATOMS: atom_id res chain seq x y z
N MET A 1 37.80 -73.28 -23.15
CA MET A 1 36.72 -72.90 -22.22
C MET A 1 36.36 -71.48 -22.56
N ASP A 2 35.08 -71.31 -22.87
CA ASP A 2 34.45 -70.19 -23.56
C ASP A 2 34.11 -69.05 -22.59
N SER A 3 33.73 -67.91 -23.17
CA SER A 3 33.66 -66.56 -22.62
C SER A 3 32.37 -66.24 -21.85
N SER A 4 32.40 -65.08 -21.17
CA SER A 4 31.33 -64.05 -21.06
C SER A 4 30.73 -63.81 -19.66
N ASP A 5 31.08 -62.64 -19.12
CA ASP A 5 30.22 -61.79 -18.27
C ASP A 5 29.03 -61.28 -19.14
N PRO A 6 27.87 -60.94 -18.57
CA PRO A 6 27.73 -59.55 -18.15
C PRO A 6 26.88 -59.30 -16.90
N THR A 7 27.37 -58.34 -16.14
CA THR A 7 26.62 -57.42 -15.27
C THR A 7 25.41 -56.81 -15.98
N THR A 8 24.19 -57.07 -15.50
CA THR A 8 23.00 -56.32 -15.90
C THR A 8 22.85 -55.09 -14.99
N PRO A 9 22.79 -53.86 -15.53
CA PRO A 9 22.51 -52.66 -14.74
C PRO A 9 21.01 -52.59 -14.42
N SER A 10 20.67 -52.37 -13.15
CA SER A 10 19.32 -51.99 -12.74
C SER A 10 18.90 -50.71 -13.48
N SER A 11 17.76 -50.74 -14.16
CA SER A 11 17.18 -49.62 -14.91
C SER A 11 17.18 -48.31 -14.10
N PRO A 12 17.32 -47.14 -14.77
CA PRO A 12 17.15 -45.86 -14.11
C PRO A 12 15.73 -45.81 -13.56
N ARG A 13 15.60 -45.49 -12.27
CA ARG A 13 14.32 -45.19 -11.64
C ARG A 13 13.69 -44.02 -12.41
N ASP A 14 12.65 -44.30 -13.18
CA ASP A 14 11.85 -43.28 -13.85
C ASP A 14 11.47 -42.20 -12.83
N PRO A 15 11.71 -40.90 -13.09
CA PRO A 15 11.25 -39.84 -12.22
C PRO A 15 9.71 -39.89 -12.21
N SER A 16 9.15 -40.01 -11.00
CA SER A 16 7.71 -40.11 -10.77
C SER A 16 6.91 -39.10 -11.61
N PRO A 17 5.76 -39.49 -12.20
CA PRO A 17 4.96 -38.64 -13.08
C PRO A 17 4.52 -37.30 -12.45
N LEU A 18 4.54 -37.22 -11.11
CA LEU A 18 4.30 -36.00 -10.34
C LEU A 18 5.43 -34.96 -10.49
N ALA A 19 6.69 -35.38 -10.54
CA ALA A 19 7.83 -34.47 -10.72
C ALA A 19 7.80 -33.81 -12.11
N SER A 20 7.49 -34.61 -13.14
CA SER A 20 7.33 -34.13 -14.52
C SER A 20 6.15 -33.17 -14.67
N SER A 21 5.06 -33.37 -13.92
CA SER A 21 3.91 -32.47 -13.89
C SER A 21 4.27 -31.10 -13.32
N ILE A 22 5.03 -31.07 -12.22
CA ILE A 22 5.44 -29.82 -11.56
C ILE A 22 6.42 -29.03 -12.44
N THR A 23 7.39 -29.71 -13.06
CA THR A 23 8.34 -29.06 -13.98
C THR A 23 7.63 -28.46 -15.21
N ASN A 24 6.64 -29.16 -15.76
CA ASN A 24 5.83 -28.66 -16.86
C ASN A 24 4.96 -27.45 -16.44
N GLN A 25 4.40 -27.47 -15.23
CA GLN A 25 3.64 -26.33 -14.69
C GLN A 25 4.54 -25.11 -14.46
N LEU A 26 5.77 -25.32 -13.97
CA LEU A 26 6.75 -24.25 -13.78
C LEU A 26 7.15 -23.60 -15.12
N ALA A 27 7.44 -24.42 -16.13
CA ALA A 27 7.78 -23.94 -17.48
C ALA A 27 6.62 -23.14 -18.10
N THR A 28 5.39 -23.58 -17.87
CA THR A 28 4.18 -22.90 -18.35
C THR A 28 3.99 -21.54 -17.69
N LEU A 29 4.17 -21.46 -16.36
CA LEU A 29 4.10 -20.20 -15.62
C LEU A 29 5.18 -19.22 -16.06
N GLN A 30 6.40 -19.70 -16.30
CA GLN A 30 7.51 -18.88 -16.74
C GLN A 30 7.28 -18.31 -18.16
N ALA A 31 6.68 -19.10 -19.06
CA ALA A 31 6.27 -18.64 -20.39
C ALA A 31 5.14 -17.58 -20.32
N GLN A 32 4.18 -17.73 -19.41
CA GLN A 32 3.11 -16.76 -19.20
C GLN A 32 3.64 -15.42 -18.63
N LEU A 33 4.61 -15.47 -17.73
CA LEU A 33 5.28 -14.30 -17.18
C LEU A 33 6.04 -13.52 -18.27
N ALA A 34 6.76 -14.22 -19.14
CA ALA A 34 7.45 -13.61 -20.28
C ALA A 34 6.47 -12.97 -21.28
N ALA A 35 5.33 -13.61 -21.55
CA ALA A 35 4.30 -13.07 -22.44
C ALA A 35 3.63 -11.80 -21.88
N LEU A 36 3.45 -11.74 -20.55
CA LEU A 36 2.94 -10.55 -19.84
C LEU A 36 3.93 -9.39 -19.88
N GLN A 37 5.23 -9.67 -19.72
CA GLN A 37 6.28 -8.65 -19.83
C GLN A 37 6.44 -8.11 -21.25
N ALA A 38 6.30 -8.97 -22.27
CA ALA A 38 6.30 -8.57 -23.68
C ALA A 38 5.05 -7.77 -24.09
N SER A 39 3.96 -7.87 -23.32
CA SER A 39 2.71 -7.14 -23.57
C SER A 39 2.63 -5.78 -22.85
N GLN A 40 3.68 -5.37 -22.13
CA GLN A 40 3.74 -4.02 -21.57
C GLN A 40 4.08 -3.00 -22.69
N PRO A 41 3.31 -1.91 -22.84
CA PRO A 41 3.65 -0.87 -23.81
C PRO A 41 4.99 -0.20 -23.40
N PRO A 42 5.83 0.19 -24.37
CA PRO A 42 7.06 0.90 -24.06
C PRO A 42 6.73 2.20 -23.33
N ALA A 43 7.44 2.48 -22.24
CA ALA A 43 7.39 3.77 -21.57
C ALA A 43 7.71 4.85 -22.61
N ALA A 44 6.69 5.60 -23.02
CA ALA A 44 6.86 6.72 -23.92
C ALA A 44 7.70 7.78 -23.19
N THR A 45 8.98 7.83 -23.51
CA THR A 45 9.78 9.06 -23.43
C THR A 45 9.13 10.07 -24.37
N ALA A 46 8.17 10.85 -23.86
CA ALA A 46 7.58 11.95 -24.59
C ALA A 46 8.53 13.16 -24.49
N SER A 47 9.20 13.39 -25.62
CA SER A 47 10.01 14.55 -25.94
C SER A 47 9.30 15.88 -25.64
N GLN A 48 10.09 16.87 -25.21
CA GLN A 48 9.77 18.29 -25.34
C GLN A 48 9.39 18.68 -26.78
N PRO A 49 8.44 19.60 -26.94
CA PRO A 49 8.45 20.56 -28.06
C PRO A 49 8.33 22.03 -27.55
N PRO A 50 8.59 23.05 -28.39
CA PRO A 50 9.66 24.02 -28.20
C PRO A 50 9.23 25.36 -27.58
N ALA A 51 10.23 26.11 -27.09
CA ALA A 51 10.09 27.50 -26.67
C ALA A 51 10.01 28.48 -27.86
N ALA A 52 9.10 29.45 -27.78
CA ALA A 52 9.24 30.90 -28.08
C ALA A 52 7.92 31.53 -28.61
N PRO A 53 7.71 32.86 -28.54
CA PRO A 53 8.12 33.84 -27.53
C PRO A 53 6.92 34.64 -26.94
N ALA A 54 7.23 35.56 -26.03
CA ALA A 54 6.31 36.42 -25.29
C ALA A 54 5.31 37.23 -26.13
N SER A 55 4.13 37.49 -25.56
CA SER A 55 3.43 38.76 -25.78
C SER A 55 2.66 39.18 -24.53
N ALA A 56 2.92 40.42 -24.11
CA ALA A 56 2.31 41.08 -22.98
C ALA A 56 0.82 41.33 -23.19
N ALA A 57 0.03 41.15 -22.14
CA ALA A 57 -1.26 41.82 -21.96
C ALA A 57 -1.54 41.98 -20.47
N THR A 58 -1.13 43.13 -19.95
CA THR A 58 -1.55 43.70 -18.67
C THR A 58 -3.06 43.91 -18.69
N ALA A 59 -3.81 43.23 -17.83
CA ALA A 59 -5.17 43.63 -17.47
C ALA A 59 -5.52 43.15 -16.06
N SER A 60 -5.45 44.10 -15.14
CA SER A 60 -6.00 44.19 -13.80
C SER A 60 -7.11 43.18 -13.46
N GLN A 61 -6.88 42.36 -12.43
CA GLN A 61 -7.97 41.85 -11.58
C GLN A 61 -7.50 41.61 -10.14
N PRO A 62 -7.67 42.60 -9.24
CA PRO A 62 -7.44 42.42 -7.82
C PRO A 62 -8.73 41.92 -7.14
N THR A 63 -9.17 40.67 -7.35
CA THR A 63 -10.32 40.13 -6.60
C THR A 63 -10.46 38.59 -6.55
N ALA A 64 -9.37 37.82 -6.58
CA ALA A 64 -9.44 36.37 -6.33
C ALA A 64 -8.51 35.88 -5.21
N ALA A 65 -7.53 36.69 -4.78
CA ALA A 65 -6.57 36.33 -3.73
C ALA A 65 -7.16 36.40 -2.30
N ALA A 66 -8.34 37.03 -2.12
CA ALA A 66 -9.00 37.13 -0.82
C ALA A 66 -10.01 36.01 -0.53
N ALA A 67 -10.33 35.15 -1.51
CA ALA A 67 -11.34 34.09 -1.36
C ALA A 67 -10.78 32.74 -0.89
N ALA A 68 -9.46 32.61 -0.71
CA ALA A 68 -8.83 31.38 -0.21
C ALA A 68 -8.41 31.45 1.28
N ALA A 69 -8.55 32.60 1.93
CA ALA A 69 -8.13 32.83 3.31
C ALA A 69 -9.29 32.86 4.33
N THR A 70 -10.49 32.43 3.96
CA THR A 70 -11.66 32.34 4.86
C THR A 70 -12.54 31.23 4.30
N THR A 71 -12.52 29.99 4.79
CA THR A 71 -12.93 29.61 6.14
C THR A 71 -12.21 28.32 6.56
N ALA A 72 -11.27 28.40 7.51
CA ALA A 72 -11.12 27.32 8.48
C ALA A 72 -12.36 27.35 9.39
N SER A 73 -13.54 27.02 8.85
CA SER A 73 -14.70 26.69 9.67
C SER A 73 -14.23 25.54 10.53
N LYS A 74 -14.00 25.82 11.81
CA LYS A 74 -13.53 24.90 12.86
C LYS A 74 -13.93 23.47 12.51
N VAL A 75 -13.03 22.73 11.86
CA VAL A 75 -13.31 21.38 11.42
C VAL A 75 -13.35 20.54 12.69
N VAL A 76 -14.54 20.35 13.23
CA VAL A 76 -14.72 19.61 14.48
C VAL A 76 -14.57 18.14 14.13
N PHE A 77 -13.39 17.59 14.40
CA PHE A 77 -13.19 16.16 14.41
C PHE A 77 -14.11 15.53 15.46
N PRO A 78 -15.01 14.61 15.06
CA PRO A 78 -15.86 13.89 16.00
C PRO A 78 -14.99 13.18 17.03
N LYS A 79 -15.36 13.19 18.32
CA LYS A 79 -14.55 12.58 19.40
C LYS A 79 -14.19 11.11 19.11
N HIS A 80 -15.13 10.33 18.57
CA HIS A 80 -14.95 8.92 18.22
C HIS A 80 -14.03 8.67 17.00
N ALA A 81 -13.67 9.74 16.28
CA ALA A 81 -12.82 9.74 15.09
C ALA A 81 -11.43 10.33 15.34
N ARG A 82 -11.13 10.75 16.58
CA ARG A 82 -9.82 11.28 16.93
C ARG A 82 -8.80 10.17 17.11
N LEU A 83 -7.53 10.52 16.89
CA LEU A 83 -6.43 9.60 17.12
C LEU A 83 -6.16 9.49 18.62
N ALA A 84 -6.58 8.36 19.20
CA ALA A 84 -6.37 8.01 20.60
C ALA A 84 -5.32 6.89 20.80
N GLY A 85 -4.95 6.21 19.71
CA GLY A 85 -4.01 5.08 19.71
C GLY A 85 -4.21 4.16 18.50
N PRO A 86 -3.50 3.01 18.44
CA PRO A 86 -3.46 2.17 17.24
C PRO A 86 -4.83 1.68 16.75
N LYS A 87 -5.72 1.30 17.68
CA LYS A 87 -7.09 0.81 17.35
C LYS A 87 -7.98 1.88 16.71
N SER A 88 -7.72 3.16 16.99
CA SER A 88 -8.47 4.28 16.42
C SER A 88 -7.92 4.76 15.07
N PHE A 89 -6.71 4.35 14.70
CA PHE A 89 -5.99 4.88 13.55
C PHE A 89 -6.76 4.73 12.23
N THR A 90 -7.37 3.58 11.96
CA THR A 90 -8.11 3.36 10.71
C THR A 90 -9.34 4.27 10.60
N ASN A 91 -10.06 4.49 11.70
CA ASN A 91 -11.22 5.39 11.73
C ASN A 91 -10.76 6.85 11.62
N TRP A 92 -9.71 7.21 12.36
CA TRP A 92 -9.08 8.52 12.29
C TRP A 92 -8.59 8.84 10.87
N LEU A 93 -7.87 7.93 10.21
CA LEU A 93 -7.36 8.12 8.85
C LEU A 93 -8.51 8.36 7.86
N ARG A 94 -9.61 7.60 7.96
CA ARG A 94 -10.80 7.81 7.12
C ARG A 94 -11.40 9.20 7.33
N GLN A 95 -11.45 9.67 8.57
CA GLN A 95 -12.03 10.97 8.91
C GLN A 95 -11.09 12.12 8.56
N LEU A 96 -9.77 11.90 8.67
CA LEU A 96 -8.74 12.78 8.15
C LEU A 96 -8.89 12.95 6.64
N TRP A 97 -9.18 11.88 5.90
CA TRP A 97 -9.44 12.00 4.47
C TRP A 97 -10.69 12.81 4.17
N LEU A 98 -11.78 12.58 4.87
CA LEU A 98 -13.03 13.34 4.65
C LEU A 98 -12.88 14.83 4.96
N THR A 99 -12.05 15.17 5.94
CA THR A 99 -11.85 16.54 6.41
C THR A 99 -10.79 17.33 5.63
N LEU A 100 -9.76 16.66 5.09
CA LEU A 100 -8.74 17.34 4.30
C LEU A 100 -9.28 17.77 2.92
N PRO A 101 -8.99 19.00 2.48
CA PRO A 101 -9.23 19.42 1.10
C PRO A 101 -8.50 18.51 0.10
N ASN A 102 -9.18 18.10 -0.98
CA ASN A 102 -8.65 17.18 -1.99
C ASN A 102 -7.26 17.57 -2.51
N GLN A 103 -7.03 18.88 -2.70
CA GLN A 103 -5.76 19.43 -3.18
C GLN A 103 -4.58 19.22 -2.22
N ILE A 104 -4.83 19.11 -0.91
CA ILE A 104 -3.78 18.97 0.13
C ILE A 104 -3.54 17.51 0.50
N ARG A 105 -4.48 16.60 0.19
CA ARG A 105 -4.38 15.17 0.54
C ARG A 105 -3.12 14.52 -0.01
N GLY A 106 -2.80 14.72 -1.29
CA GLY A 106 -1.60 14.13 -1.90
C GLY A 106 -0.31 14.61 -1.23
N TYR A 107 -0.22 15.91 -0.93
CA TYR A 107 0.92 16.48 -0.22
C TYR A 107 1.11 15.87 1.17
N VAL A 108 0.04 15.79 1.98
CA VAL A 108 0.12 15.26 3.35
C VAL A 108 0.46 13.77 3.39
N LEU A 109 0.00 12.99 2.42
CA LEU A 109 0.20 11.53 2.41
C LEU A 109 1.55 11.12 1.83
N ASP A 110 1.98 11.80 0.77
CA ASP A 110 3.14 11.40 -0.02
C ASP A 110 4.34 12.34 0.16
N GLY A 111 4.15 13.48 0.83
CA GLY A 111 5.18 14.52 0.99
C GLY A 111 5.54 15.22 -0.32
N VAL A 112 4.81 14.95 -1.40
CA VAL A 112 5.09 15.50 -2.73
C VAL A 112 4.40 16.83 -2.89
N VAL A 113 5.19 17.89 -3.05
CA VAL A 113 4.69 19.23 -3.32
C VAL A 113 4.20 19.32 -4.77
N PRO A 114 2.93 19.70 -5.01
CA PRO A 114 2.44 19.90 -6.37
C PRO A 114 3.19 21.05 -7.07
N PRO A 115 3.56 20.92 -8.36
CA PRO A 115 4.32 21.94 -9.08
C PRO A 115 3.52 23.23 -9.33
N THR A 116 2.21 23.19 -9.09
CA THR A 116 1.29 24.33 -9.24
C THR A 116 1.29 25.27 -8.03
N TRP A 117 2.03 24.95 -6.95
CA TRP A 117 2.01 25.70 -5.70
C TRP A 117 3.21 26.63 -5.58
N THR A 118 2.96 27.88 -5.19
CA THR A 118 4.03 28.81 -4.79
C THR A 118 4.51 28.50 -3.36
N ALA A 119 5.68 29.02 -2.97
CA ALA A 119 6.23 28.83 -1.62
C ALA A 119 5.27 29.32 -0.51
N ASP A 120 4.63 30.47 -0.70
CA ASP A 120 3.67 31.02 0.26
C ASP A 120 2.42 30.15 0.39
N GLN A 121 1.95 29.61 -0.75
CA GLN A 121 0.82 28.70 -0.74
C GLN A 121 1.17 27.35 -0.09
N LEU A 122 2.41 26.88 -0.25
CA LEU A 122 2.89 25.67 0.41
C LEU A 122 2.89 25.88 1.93
N ALA A 123 3.49 26.96 2.42
CA ALA A 123 3.53 27.27 3.86
C ALA A 123 2.11 27.37 4.46
N ALA A 124 1.22 28.14 3.82
CA ALA A 124 -0.15 28.30 4.31
C ALA A 124 -0.96 26.98 4.31
N ARG A 125 -0.75 26.12 3.30
CA ARG A 125 -1.42 24.81 3.21
C ARG A 125 -0.83 23.79 4.17
N ASP A 126 0.47 23.84 4.40
CA ASP A 126 1.15 23.02 5.40
C ASP A 126 0.66 23.37 6.81
N ASP A 127 0.63 24.66 7.17
CA ASP A 127 0.11 25.12 8.46
C ASP A 127 -1.35 24.70 8.68
N ALA A 128 -2.21 24.88 7.67
CA ALA A 128 -3.60 24.43 7.75
C ALA A 128 -3.72 22.92 7.95
N ALA A 129 -2.89 22.12 7.26
CA ALA A 129 -2.87 20.68 7.42
C ALA A 129 -2.34 20.25 8.80
N ARG A 130 -1.30 20.92 9.30
CA ARG A 130 -0.76 20.71 10.65
C ARG A 130 -1.81 20.96 11.71
N GLU A 131 -2.53 22.09 11.63
CA GLU A 131 -3.60 22.41 12.59
C GLU A 131 -4.70 21.35 12.58
N ILE A 132 -5.11 20.86 11.41
CA ILE A 132 -6.12 19.80 11.29
C ILE A 132 -5.62 18.50 11.92
N ILE A 133 -4.39 18.08 11.63
CA ILE A 133 -3.82 16.84 12.15
C ILE A 133 -3.65 16.95 13.67
N VAL A 134 -3.04 18.02 14.18
CA VAL A 134 -2.84 18.22 15.62
C VAL A 134 -4.17 18.34 16.37
N GLY A 135 -5.14 19.07 15.80
CA GLY A 135 -6.48 19.23 16.38
C GLY A 135 -7.33 17.94 16.37
N SER A 136 -6.90 16.91 15.63
CA SER A 136 -7.56 15.60 15.54
C SER A 136 -7.03 14.56 16.54
N ILE A 137 -6.09 14.94 17.41
CA ILE A 137 -5.47 14.08 18.43
C ILE A 137 -6.21 14.22 19.77
N ASP A 138 -6.40 13.11 20.48
CA ASP A 138 -7.12 13.08 21.78
C ASP A 138 -6.35 12.33 22.88
N SER A 139 -5.09 11.95 22.64
CA SER A 139 -4.29 11.12 23.56
C SER A 139 -2.91 11.70 23.81
N ALA A 140 -2.50 11.71 25.08
CA ALA A 140 -1.18 12.19 25.50
C ALA A 140 -0.04 11.37 24.89
N ASP A 141 -0.23 10.07 24.68
CA ASP A 141 0.75 9.20 24.01
C ASP A 141 0.95 9.58 22.54
N VAL A 142 -0.13 10.04 21.90
CA VAL A 142 -0.12 10.51 20.52
C VAL A 142 0.55 11.88 20.45
N SER A 143 0.27 12.78 21.39
CA SER A 143 0.96 14.07 21.52
C SER A 143 2.47 13.90 21.75
N ALA A 144 2.88 12.96 22.62
CA ALA A 144 4.29 12.65 22.85
C ALA A 144 5.02 12.13 21.61
N THR A 145 4.30 11.64 20.59
CA THR A 145 4.88 11.28 19.29
C THR A 145 5.27 12.51 18.49
N LEU A 146 4.50 13.59 18.64
CA LEU A 146 4.78 14.87 18.00
C LEU A 146 5.96 15.56 18.67
N ASP A 147 6.03 15.51 20.00
CA ASP A 147 7.13 16.09 20.78
C ASP A 147 8.50 15.45 20.45
N ALA A 148 8.51 14.24 19.90
CA ALA A 148 9.72 13.54 19.47
C ALA A 148 10.21 13.97 18.07
N ILE A 149 9.43 14.75 17.32
CA ILE A 149 9.82 15.26 16.00
C ILE A 149 10.67 16.53 16.21
N PRO A 150 11.87 16.64 15.57
CA PRO A 150 12.65 17.86 15.60
C PRO A 150 11.83 19.07 15.12
N SER A 151 11.93 20.19 15.83
CA SER A 151 11.13 21.40 15.57
C SER A 151 11.34 21.98 14.17
N ASP A 152 12.53 21.77 13.60
CA ASP A 152 12.94 22.17 12.25
C ASP A 152 12.34 21.32 11.13
N ASP A 153 11.72 20.18 11.45
CA ASP A 153 11.15 19.21 10.48
C ASP A 153 9.63 19.02 10.68
N LEU A 154 8.94 20.00 11.27
CA LEU A 154 7.56 19.87 11.75
C LEU A 154 6.48 20.06 10.67
N SER A 155 6.72 19.58 9.45
CA SER A 155 5.77 19.68 8.32
C SER A 155 4.58 18.72 8.48
N ALA A 156 3.43 19.04 7.86
CA ALA A 156 2.25 18.17 7.89
C ALA A 156 2.53 16.72 7.40
N PRO A 157 3.28 16.51 6.30
CA PRO A 157 3.62 15.16 5.85
C PRO A 157 4.51 14.42 6.85
N ARG A 158 5.42 15.13 7.53
CA ARG A 158 6.32 14.51 8.52
C ARG A 158 5.57 14.08 9.77
N ILE A 159 4.69 14.95 10.28
CA ILE A 159 3.77 14.64 11.36
C ILE A 159 2.92 13.41 11.00
N PHE A 160 2.31 13.42 9.81
CA PHE A 160 1.51 12.28 9.34
C PHE A 160 2.34 11.00 9.27
N ALA A 161 3.56 11.05 8.72
CA ALA A 161 4.44 9.90 8.61
C ALA A 161 4.83 9.34 9.99
N ALA A 162 5.13 10.20 10.98
CA ALA A 162 5.44 9.78 12.34
C ALA A 162 4.24 9.11 13.02
N LEU A 163 3.05 9.70 12.90
CA LEU A 163 1.81 9.14 13.42
C LEU A 163 1.48 7.80 12.74
N LYS A 164 1.64 7.71 11.41
CA LYS A 164 1.49 6.47 10.67
C LYS A 164 2.50 5.42 11.14
N ALA A 165 3.77 5.76 11.32
CA ALA A 165 4.80 4.82 11.74
C ALA A 165 4.56 4.25 13.15
N ARG A 166 3.90 5.00 14.04
CA ARG A 166 3.67 4.59 15.44
C ARG A 166 2.28 3.97 15.66
N PHE A 167 1.25 4.48 14.99
CA PHE A 167 -0.14 4.12 15.27
C PHE A 167 -0.84 3.42 14.11
N ALA A 168 -0.30 3.45 12.88
CA ALA A 168 -0.84 2.59 11.86
C ALA A 168 -0.65 1.14 12.33
N PRO A 169 -1.70 0.31 12.26
CA PRO A 169 -1.50 -1.12 12.31
C PRO A 169 -0.57 -1.45 11.14
N ASN A 170 0.69 -1.70 11.47
CA ASN A 170 1.82 -1.94 10.59
C ASN A 170 2.67 -3.08 11.18
N ASP A 171 1.95 -4.04 11.73
CA ASP A 171 2.44 -5.34 12.08
C ASP A 171 2.29 -6.24 10.84
N ALA A 172 3.28 -7.09 10.62
CA ALA A 172 3.23 -8.13 9.61
C ALA A 172 1.92 -8.93 9.71
N THR A 173 1.35 -9.06 10.91
CA THR A 173 0.00 -9.62 11.15
C THR A 173 -1.13 -8.92 10.41
N ARG A 174 -1.18 -7.58 10.34
CA ARG A 174 -2.25 -6.90 9.58
C ARG A 174 -2.11 -7.15 8.09
N THR A 175 -0.88 -7.18 7.60
CA THR A 175 -0.57 -7.55 6.21
C THR A 175 -1.00 -8.99 5.94
N LEU A 176 -0.71 -9.93 6.86
CA LEU A 176 -1.16 -11.32 6.78
C LEU A 176 -2.69 -11.43 6.75
N GLU A 177 -3.41 -10.73 7.62
CA GLU A 177 -4.89 -10.74 7.66
C GLU A 177 -5.51 -10.18 6.38
N LEU A 178 -4.94 -9.07 5.87
CA LEU A 178 -5.41 -8.42 4.66
C LEU A 178 -5.26 -9.33 3.44
N PHE A 179 -4.10 -9.97 3.31
CA PHE A 179 -3.86 -10.91 2.22
C PHE A 179 -4.61 -12.23 2.43
N ALA A 180 -4.78 -12.72 3.66
CA ALA A 180 -5.64 -13.88 3.93
C ALA A 180 -7.09 -13.60 3.46
N ARG A 181 -7.65 -12.42 3.76
CA ARG A 181 -8.97 -12.00 3.24
C ARG A 181 -9.03 -11.96 1.72
N LEU A 182 -7.93 -11.60 1.06
CA LEU A 182 -7.84 -11.59 -0.40
C LEU A 182 -7.79 -13.01 -0.97
N TRP A 183 -6.96 -13.88 -0.39
CA TRP A 183 -6.78 -15.26 -0.85
C TRP A 183 -8.00 -16.14 -0.58
N ASP A 184 -8.67 -15.92 0.56
CA ASP A 184 -9.93 -16.57 0.91
C ASP A 184 -11.15 -15.89 0.26
N PHE A 185 -10.95 -14.88 -0.58
CA PHE A 185 -12.05 -14.13 -1.18
C PHE A 185 -12.90 -15.05 -2.06
N ARG A 186 -14.22 -14.99 -1.84
CA ARG A 186 -15.17 -15.91 -2.48
C ARG A 186 -15.07 -15.83 -4.00
N LYS A 187 -15.23 -16.98 -4.68
CA LYS A 187 -15.35 -17.02 -6.14
C LYS A 187 -16.49 -16.11 -6.62
N MET A 188 -16.27 -15.51 -7.79
CA MET A 188 -17.21 -14.61 -8.45
C MET A 188 -18.60 -15.28 -8.56
N PRO A 189 -19.68 -14.58 -8.15
CA PRO A 189 -21.03 -15.11 -8.25
C PRO A 189 -21.55 -15.09 -9.69
N ALA A 190 -22.49 -15.98 -10.00
CA ALA A 190 -23.11 -16.07 -11.33
C ALA A 190 -24.27 -15.09 -11.56
N SER A 191 -24.86 -14.54 -10.49
CA SER A 191 -25.96 -13.58 -10.60
C SER A 191 -25.46 -12.14 -10.58
N VAL A 192 -26.07 -11.30 -11.42
CA VAL A 192 -25.77 -9.87 -11.54
C VAL A 192 -26.03 -9.14 -10.20
N GLU A 193 -27.11 -9.49 -9.50
CA GLU A 193 -27.47 -8.91 -8.21
C GLU A 193 -26.42 -9.19 -7.11
N ALA A 194 -25.79 -10.37 -7.15
CA ALA A 194 -24.70 -10.70 -6.23
C ALA A 194 -23.34 -10.15 -6.70
N TYR A 195 -23.18 -9.89 -8.00
CA TYR A 195 -21.96 -9.36 -8.60
C TYR A 195 -21.62 -7.97 -8.09
N ASP A 196 -22.57 -7.03 -8.06
CA ASP A 196 -22.30 -5.66 -7.60
C ASP A 196 -21.84 -5.63 -6.14
N THR A 197 -22.44 -6.46 -5.29
CA THR A 197 -22.04 -6.60 -3.90
C THR A 197 -20.67 -7.26 -3.77
N TRP A 198 -20.38 -8.28 -4.58
CA TRP A 198 -19.07 -8.94 -4.63
C TRP A 198 -17.97 -7.99 -5.10
N LEU A 199 -18.20 -7.26 -6.19
CA LEU A 199 -17.26 -6.30 -6.77
C LEU A 199 -16.94 -5.17 -5.79
N ARG A 200 -17.96 -4.63 -5.11
CA ARG A 200 -17.75 -3.61 -4.08
C ARG A 200 -16.85 -4.11 -2.94
N LYS A 201 -17.06 -5.35 -2.47
CA LYS A 201 -16.23 -5.97 -1.43
C LYS A 201 -14.80 -6.23 -1.92
N TYR A 202 -14.65 -6.68 -3.16
CA TYR A 202 -13.34 -6.88 -3.78
C TYR A 202 -12.56 -5.56 -3.90
N MET A 203 -13.20 -4.52 -4.45
CA MET A 203 -12.58 -3.20 -4.60
C MET A 203 -12.22 -2.57 -3.27
N ALA A 204 -12.99 -2.83 -2.21
CA ALA A 204 -12.65 -2.40 -0.85
C ALA A 204 -11.34 -3.05 -0.36
N ILE A 205 -11.18 -4.36 -0.53
CA ILE A 205 -9.93 -5.07 -0.17
C ILE A 205 -8.76 -4.55 -1.01
N ALA A 206 -8.94 -4.40 -2.32
CA ALA A 206 -7.90 -3.88 -3.21
C ALA A 206 -7.48 -2.46 -2.84
N GLN A 207 -8.42 -1.62 -2.41
CA GLN A 207 -8.13 -0.27 -1.94
C GLN A 207 -7.39 -0.31 -0.59
N GLU A 208 -7.80 -1.16 0.35
CA GLU A 208 -7.09 -1.35 1.63
C GLU A 208 -5.63 -1.77 1.41
N ILE A 209 -5.35 -2.65 0.43
CA ILE A 209 -3.99 -3.06 0.03
C ILE A 209 -3.19 -1.88 -0.53
N ARG A 210 -3.80 -1.09 -1.42
CA ARG A 210 -3.17 0.10 -1.99
C ARG A 210 -2.82 1.13 -0.92
N ASP A 211 -3.73 1.37 0.01
CA ASP A 211 -3.58 2.33 1.10
C ASP A 211 -2.50 1.89 2.11
N ALA A 212 -2.36 0.56 2.29
CA ALA A 212 -1.31 -0.05 3.10
C ALA A 212 0.08 0.07 2.47
N LYS A 213 0.20 0.46 1.18
CA LYS A 213 1.48 0.55 0.44
C LYS A 213 2.30 -0.76 0.54
N THR A 214 1.63 -1.90 0.39
CA THR A 214 2.27 -3.23 0.47
C THR A 214 3.32 -3.40 -0.62
N SER A 215 4.43 -4.04 -0.28
CA SER A 215 5.50 -4.38 -1.24
C SER A 215 5.19 -5.66 -2.01
N LEU A 216 5.91 -5.88 -3.12
CA LEU A 216 5.87 -7.16 -3.84
C LEU A 216 6.29 -8.33 -2.93
N ASN A 217 7.26 -8.11 -2.04
CA ASN A 217 7.69 -9.11 -1.06
C ASN A 217 6.53 -9.53 -0.14
N ASP A 218 5.70 -8.58 0.30
CA ASP A 218 4.54 -8.87 1.14
C ASP A 218 3.53 -9.76 0.41
N VAL A 219 3.29 -9.49 -0.88
CA VAL A 219 2.42 -10.32 -1.73
C VAL A 219 2.97 -11.74 -1.85
N LEU A 220 4.27 -11.88 -2.14
CA LEU A 220 4.89 -13.19 -2.30
C LEU A 220 4.91 -13.98 -1.00
N ALA A 221 5.31 -13.36 0.12
CA ALA A 221 5.38 -14.01 1.43
C ALA A 221 3.99 -14.50 1.88
N THR A 222 2.96 -13.67 1.72
CA THR A 222 1.59 -14.05 2.07
C THR A 222 1.00 -15.10 1.12
N HIS A 223 1.35 -15.06 -0.17
CA HIS A 223 0.91 -16.07 -1.13
C HIS A 223 1.53 -17.45 -0.85
N ILE A 224 2.84 -17.51 -0.57
CA ILE A 224 3.51 -18.75 -0.15
C ILE A 224 2.84 -19.31 1.11
N LEU A 225 2.57 -18.46 2.10
CA LEU A 225 1.89 -18.88 3.33
C LEU A 225 0.47 -19.43 3.05
N ALA A 226 -0.26 -18.84 2.10
CA ALA A 226 -1.58 -19.32 1.70
C ALA A 226 -1.54 -20.70 1.03
N MET A 227 -0.45 -21.01 0.31
CA MET A 227 -0.23 -22.30 -0.34
C MET A 227 0.27 -23.41 0.61
N VAL A 228 0.64 -23.07 1.86
CA VAL A 228 1.11 -24.05 2.85
C VAL A 228 0.00 -25.07 3.13
N PRO A 229 0.27 -26.39 2.94
CA PRO A 229 -0.71 -27.45 3.19
C PRO A 229 -1.17 -27.48 4.65
N SER A 230 -2.41 -27.94 4.88
CA SER A 230 -3.00 -28.00 6.22
C SER A 230 -2.24 -28.89 7.22
N CYS A 231 -1.46 -29.87 6.74
CA CYS A 231 -0.57 -30.66 7.60
C CYS A 231 0.54 -29.83 8.27
N LEU A 232 0.77 -28.59 7.80
CA LEU A 232 1.69 -27.61 8.35
C LEU A 232 0.96 -26.40 8.96
N ASP A 233 -0.31 -26.56 9.36
CA ASP A 233 -1.05 -25.47 10.02
C ASP A 233 -0.40 -25.01 11.33
N SER A 234 0.28 -25.91 12.05
CA SER A 234 1.09 -25.54 13.23
C SER A 234 2.18 -24.54 12.88
N PHE A 235 2.87 -24.75 11.74
CA PHE A 235 3.86 -23.80 11.23
C PHE A 235 3.20 -22.47 10.85
N ARG A 236 2.04 -22.47 10.17
CA ARG A 236 1.31 -21.22 9.83
C ARG A 236 0.95 -20.43 11.09
N LEU A 237 0.52 -21.11 12.15
CA LEU A 237 0.14 -20.49 13.42
C LEU A 237 1.35 -19.88 14.12
N THR A 238 2.45 -20.64 14.24
CA THR A 238 3.70 -20.17 14.85
C THR A 238 4.29 -19.00 14.06
N PHE A 239 4.35 -19.11 12.73
CA PHE A 239 4.83 -18.04 11.86
C PHE A 239 4.02 -16.75 12.05
N THR A 240 2.68 -16.86 12.10
CA THR A 240 1.80 -15.71 12.32
C THR A 240 1.97 -15.09 13.71
N ASP A 241 2.20 -15.92 14.73
CA ASP A 241 2.46 -15.46 16.10
C ASP A 241 3.81 -14.73 16.21
N GLU A 242 4.86 -15.24 15.57
CA GLU A 242 6.15 -14.57 15.46
C GLU A 242 6.05 -13.22 14.74
N GLN A 243 5.21 -13.13 13.72
CA GLN A 243 4.96 -11.89 12.99
C GLN A 243 4.22 -10.82 13.81
N ARG A 244 3.62 -11.16 14.96
CA ARG A 244 2.92 -10.19 15.83
C ARG A 244 3.85 -9.12 16.40
N ALA A 245 5.12 -9.45 16.62
CA ALA A 245 6.11 -8.49 17.09
C ALA A 245 6.83 -7.75 15.94
N GLN A 246 6.60 -8.14 14.68
CA GLN A 246 7.37 -7.68 13.54
C GLN A 246 6.65 -6.57 12.77
N ARG A 247 7.43 -5.58 12.31
CA ARG A 247 6.92 -4.44 11.51
C ARG A 247 6.84 -4.72 10.01
N LYS A 248 7.49 -5.79 9.55
CA LYS A 248 7.58 -6.19 8.14
C LYS A 248 7.56 -7.70 8.04
N LEU A 249 7.03 -8.22 6.94
CA LEU A 249 7.16 -9.63 6.64
C LEU A 249 8.62 -9.98 6.32
N PRO A 250 9.04 -11.24 6.53
CA PRO A 250 10.36 -11.70 6.18
C PRO A 250 10.64 -11.46 4.68
N GLU A 251 11.86 -11.08 4.36
CA GLU A 251 12.29 -11.00 2.97
C GLU A 251 12.53 -12.40 2.40
N LEU A 252 11.93 -12.67 1.25
CA LEU A 252 12.17 -13.88 0.49
C LEU A 252 13.49 -13.72 -0.28
N THR A 253 14.60 -13.89 0.42
CA THR A 253 15.93 -13.93 -0.21
C THR A 253 16.18 -15.30 -0.82
N THR A 254 16.89 -15.33 -1.95
CA THR A 254 17.33 -16.55 -2.65
C THR A 254 18.74 -16.89 -2.24
#